data_AF-A0A949VXE3-F1
#
_entry.id   AF-A0A949VXE3-F1
#
_cell.length_a   1.000
_cell.length_b   1.000
_cell.length_c   1.000
_cell.angle_alpha   90.00
_cell.angle_beta   90.00
_cell.angle_gamma   90.00
#
_symmetry.space_group_name_H-M   'P 1'
#
loop_
_entity.id
_entity.type
_entity.pdbx_description
1 polymer ?
#
loop_
_entity_poly.entity_id
_entity_poly.type
_entity_poly.pdbx_seq_one_letter_code
_entity_poly.pdbx_strand_id
1 'polypeptide(L)'
;MAWPKLRKSQATDREETQPKKALPPAIHQRLKRLARKLDELPAKDELRIRQARELEERQRSAGAELHQLCRGLVAALNSMLDNLEIEITPASYNAGLLDSPSGLLIQINASGRIVQLAIHAREPEISSEHFRTPYILQGAIRWFNQEFLERQEIQEMQIFYCIDSSGGSWRYYDPRTRKTATVDEDYIAGVLDQLL
;
A
#
# COMPACT_ATOMS: atom_id res chain seq x y z
N MET A 1 -58.67 13.40 68.77
CA MET A 1 -58.42 13.82 67.37
C MET A 1 -58.75 12.64 66.46
N ALA A 2 -59.59 12.88 65.47
CA ALA A 2 -60.32 11.87 64.72
C ALA A 2 -59.57 11.38 63.48
N TRP A 3 -59.59 10.07 63.24
CA TRP A 3 -59.32 9.46 61.94
C TRP A 3 -60.47 8.48 61.61
N PRO A 4 -61.21 8.66 60.48
CA PRO A 4 -62.29 7.77 60.09
C PRO A 4 -61.81 6.61 59.20
N LYS A 5 -62.56 5.50 59.28
CA LYS A 5 -62.38 4.25 58.52
C LYS A 5 -62.94 4.33 57.08
N LEU A 6 -62.21 3.66 56.17
CA LEU A 6 -62.63 2.87 55.01
C LEU A 6 -63.57 3.47 53.94
N ARG A 7 -63.07 3.54 52.70
CA ARG A 7 -63.80 3.10 51.50
C ARG A 7 -62.87 2.33 50.55
N LYS A 8 -63.28 1.10 50.21
CA LYS A 8 -62.88 0.37 49.00
C LYS A 8 -63.81 0.78 47.87
N SER A 9 -63.27 1.11 46.69
CA SER A 9 -63.97 1.16 45.40
C SER A 9 -62.89 1.31 44.33
N GLN A 10 -62.43 0.20 43.77
CA GLN A 10 -62.88 -0.42 42.50
C GLN A 10 -62.14 0.13 41.28
N ALA A 11 -61.78 -0.82 40.42
CA ALA A 11 -60.99 -0.69 39.21
C ALA A 11 -61.62 0.22 38.14
N THR A 12 -60.76 0.92 37.41
CA THR A 12 -60.90 1.26 35.98
C THR A 12 -59.48 1.51 35.47
N ASP A 13 -58.86 0.56 34.77
CA ASP A 13 -58.88 0.44 33.31
C ASP A 13 -58.47 1.73 32.60
N ARG A 14 -57.20 1.80 32.18
CA ARG A 14 -56.78 1.77 30.75
C ARG A 14 -55.34 2.24 30.60
N GLU A 15 -54.50 1.34 30.12
CA GLU A 15 -53.29 1.68 29.37
C GLU A 15 -53.68 2.59 28.19
N GLU A 16 -53.49 3.89 28.33
CA GLU A 16 -53.35 4.77 27.17
C GLU A 16 -51.92 4.68 26.65
N THR A 17 -51.60 3.56 26.00
CA THR A 17 -50.58 3.54 24.96
C THR A 17 -51.04 4.54 23.90
N GLN A 18 -50.48 5.75 23.95
CA GLN A 18 -50.67 6.75 22.90
C GLN A 18 -50.41 6.10 21.53
N PRO A 19 -51.31 6.27 20.54
CA PRO A 19 -51.07 5.72 19.22
C PRO A 19 -49.84 6.41 18.64
N LYS A 20 -48.78 5.64 18.40
CA LYS A 20 -47.62 6.06 17.62
C LYS A 20 -48.15 6.69 16.33
N LYS A 21 -48.10 8.02 16.25
CA LYS A 21 -48.51 8.79 15.08
C LYS A 21 -47.86 8.16 13.85
N ALA A 22 -48.66 7.50 13.02
CA ALA A 22 -48.15 6.73 11.89
C ALA A 22 -47.36 7.68 10.98
N LEU A 23 -46.06 7.41 10.83
CA LEU A 23 -45.21 8.17 9.93
C LEU A 23 -45.84 8.14 8.53
N PRO A 24 -45.92 9.29 7.81
CA PRO A 24 -46.41 9.31 6.44
C PRO A 24 -45.74 8.20 5.61
N PRO A 25 -46.48 7.46 4.77
CA PRO A 25 -45.98 6.25 4.10
C PRO A 25 -44.71 6.49 3.29
N ALA A 26 -44.55 7.68 2.70
CA ALA A 26 -43.33 8.11 2.01
C ALA A 26 -42.12 8.24 2.94
N ILE A 27 -42.30 8.81 4.13
CA ILE A 27 -41.24 8.94 5.15
C ILE A 27 -40.89 7.56 5.72
N HIS A 28 -41.89 6.72 5.99
CA HIS A 28 -41.66 5.36 6.47
C HIS A 28 -40.88 4.50 5.46
N GLN A 29 -41.21 4.58 4.16
CA GLN A 29 -40.44 3.89 3.12
C GLN A 29 -39.02 4.44 2.94
N ARG A 30 -38.82 5.75 3.11
CA ARG A 30 -37.47 6.36 3.10
C ARG A 30 -36.64 5.92 4.30
N LEU A 31 -37.25 5.87 5.49
CA LEU A 31 -36.60 5.38 6.71
C LEU A 31 -36.26 3.88 6.62
N LYS A 32 -37.16 3.05 6.07
CA LYS A 32 -36.88 1.62 5.85
C LYS A 32 -35.74 1.40 4.85
N ARG A 33 -35.67 2.21 3.79
CA ARG A 33 -34.54 2.20 2.83
C ARG A 33 -33.24 2.66 3.49
N LEU A 34 -33.28 3.67 4.35
CA LEU A 34 -32.11 4.17 5.08
C LEU A 34 -31.63 3.12 6.09
N ALA A 35 -32.53 2.54 6.88
CA ALA A 35 -32.21 1.48 7.84
C ALA A 35 -31.52 0.29 7.15
N ARG A 36 -32.07 -0.21 6.04
CA ARG A 36 -31.44 -1.28 5.26
C ARG A 36 -30.04 -0.89 4.76
N LYS A 37 -29.86 0.35 4.28
CA LYS A 37 -28.53 0.83 3.85
C LYS A 37 -27.55 0.89 5.01
N LEU A 38 -28.00 1.34 6.19
CA LEU A 38 -27.18 1.40 7.40
C LEU A 38 -26.83 0.00 7.92
N ASP A 39 -27.75 -0.96 7.87
CA ASP A 39 -27.50 -2.36 8.24
C ASP A 39 -26.48 -3.05 7.31
N GLU A 40 -26.41 -2.61 6.05
CA GLU A 40 -25.41 -3.09 5.08
C GLU A 40 -24.03 -2.41 5.22
N LEU A 41 -23.92 -1.29 5.96
CA LEU A 41 -22.64 -0.56 6.10
C LEU A 41 -21.57 -1.36 6.86
N PRO A 42 -21.84 -1.98 8.04
CA PRO A 42 -20.82 -2.71 8.77
C PRO A 42 -20.14 -3.80 7.95
N ALA A 43 -20.91 -4.58 7.18
CA ALA A 43 -20.37 -5.63 6.33
C ALA A 43 -19.50 -5.08 5.18
N LYS A 44 -19.88 -3.92 4.60
CA LYS A 44 -19.08 -3.25 3.56
C LYS A 44 -17.79 -2.66 4.14
N ASP A 45 -17.86 -2.11 5.34
CA ASP A 45 -16.69 -1.53 6.00
C ASP A 45 -15.71 -2.62 6.45
N GLU A 46 -16.19 -3.74 6.98
CA GLU A 46 -15.36 -4.91 7.27
C GLU A 46 -14.65 -5.45 6.03
N LEU A 47 -15.35 -5.54 4.90
CA LEU A 47 -14.76 -5.98 3.64
C LEU A 47 -13.66 -5.02 3.17
N ARG A 48 -13.91 -3.70 3.23
CA ARG A 48 -12.92 -2.68 2.86
C ARG A 48 -11.70 -2.72 3.76
N ILE A 49 -11.89 -2.85 5.07
CA ILE A 49 -10.80 -2.96 6.04
C ILE A 49 -9.95 -4.20 5.75
N ARG A 50 -10.59 -5.33 5.41
CA ARG A 50 -9.86 -6.55 5.04
C ARG A 50 -9.04 -6.36 3.77
N GLN A 51 -9.65 -5.83 2.72
CA GLN A 51 -8.96 -5.58 1.44
C GLN A 51 -7.79 -4.62 1.60
N ALA A 52 -7.95 -3.56 2.40
CA ALA A 52 -6.87 -2.62 2.70
C ALA A 52 -5.71 -3.32 3.40
N ARG A 53 -5.98 -4.19 4.39
CA ARG A 53 -4.93 -4.95 5.08
C ARG A 53 -4.19 -5.92 4.16
N GLU A 54 -4.92 -6.66 3.33
CA GLU A 54 -4.33 -7.58 2.34
C GLU A 54 -3.41 -6.82 1.36
N LEU A 55 -3.85 -5.64 0.91
CA LEU A 55 -3.06 -4.76 0.06
C LEU A 55 -1.79 -4.29 0.78
N GLU A 56 -1.90 -3.83 2.01
CA GLU A 56 -0.75 -3.39 2.81
C GLU A 56 0.27 -4.51 3.04
N GLU A 57 -0.19 -5.73 3.33
CA GLU A 57 0.66 -6.90 3.47
C GLU A 57 1.40 -7.21 2.16
N ARG A 58 0.70 -7.13 1.02
CA ARG A 58 1.33 -7.33 -0.28
C ARG A 58 2.38 -6.27 -0.59
N GLN A 59 2.10 -5.01 -0.27
CA GLN A 59 3.05 -3.90 -0.43
C GLN A 59 4.31 -4.12 0.43
N ARG A 60 4.16 -4.56 1.67
CA ARG A 60 5.31 -4.90 2.54
C ARG A 60 6.12 -6.07 1.99
N SER A 61 5.47 -7.13 1.50
CA SER A 61 6.13 -8.27 0.85
C SER A 61 6.93 -7.82 -0.38
N ALA A 62 6.31 -7.01 -1.24
CA ALA A 62 6.94 -6.48 -2.45
C ALA A 62 8.21 -5.66 -2.14
N GLY A 63 8.17 -4.82 -1.11
CA GLY A 63 9.34 -4.07 -0.65
C GLY A 63 10.46 -4.97 -0.11
N ALA A 64 10.10 -6.02 0.63
CA ALA A 64 11.05 -7.02 1.13
C ALA A 64 11.68 -7.82 -0.01
N GLU A 65 10.88 -8.24 -1.00
CA GLU A 65 11.33 -8.94 -2.21
C GLU A 65 12.39 -8.12 -2.97
N LEU A 66 12.15 -6.82 -3.16
CA LEU A 66 13.11 -5.95 -3.85
C LEU A 66 14.42 -5.81 -3.06
N HIS A 67 14.34 -5.62 -1.75
CA HIS A 67 15.53 -5.53 -0.89
C HIS A 67 16.32 -6.83 -0.89
N GLN A 68 15.65 -7.98 -0.79
CA GLN A 68 16.26 -9.30 -0.83
C GLN A 68 16.97 -9.54 -2.16
N LEU A 69 16.36 -9.14 -3.28
CA LEU A 69 16.95 -9.23 -4.61
C LEU A 69 18.24 -8.42 -4.70
N CYS A 70 18.21 -7.14 -4.28
CA CYS A 70 19.41 -6.30 -4.25
C CYS A 70 20.50 -6.89 -3.34
N ARG A 71 20.12 -7.38 -2.16
CA ARG A 71 21.07 -7.98 -1.20
C ARG A 71 21.69 -9.26 -1.74
N GLY A 72 20.90 -10.11 -2.40
CA GLY A 72 21.36 -11.34 -3.04
C GLY A 72 22.42 -11.06 -4.09
N LEU A 73 22.14 -10.11 -4.99
CA LEU A 73 23.10 -9.66 -6.01
C LEU A 73 24.39 -9.11 -5.38
N VAL A 74 24.29 -8.22 -4.40
CA VAL A 74 25.46 -7.62 -3.73
C VAL A 74 26.32 -8.69 -3.05
N ALA A 75 25.70 -9.66 -2.37
CA ALA A 75 26.41 -10.77 -1.75
C ALA A 75 27.12 -11.66 -2.80
N ALA A 76 26.45 -11.94 -3.93
CA ALA A 76 27.04 -12.71 -5.02
C ALA A 76 28.26 -11.99 -5.62
N LEU A 77 28.16 -10.69 -5.90
CA LEU A 77 29.27 -9.90 -6.43
C LEU A 77 30.43 -9.82 -5.44
N ASN A 78 30.16 -9.52 -4.17
CA ASN A 78 31.21 -9.45 -3.15
C ASN A 78 31.95 -10.78 -2.95
N SER A 79 31.32 -11.92 -3.23
CA SER A 79 32.00 -13.23 -3.18
C SER A 79 33.02 -13.44 -4.31
N MET A 80 32.96 -12.61 -5.35
CA MET A 80 33.82 -12.68 -6.55
C MET A 80 34.83 -11.53 -6.63
N LEU A 81 34.75 -10.54 -5.73
CA LEU A 81 35.61 -9.36 -5.74
C LEU A 81 36.74 -9.50 -4.72
N ASP A 82 37.98 -9.30 -5.17
CA ASP A 82 39.17 -9.37 -4.31
C ASP A 82 39.57 -8.02 -3.70
N ASN A 83 39.27 -6.92 -4.40
CA ASN A 83 39.84 -5.59 -4.13
C ASN A 83 38.79 -4.50 -3.85
N LEU A 84 37.51 -4.84 -3.93
CA LEU A 84 36.40 -3.92 -3.80
C LEU A 84 35.27 -4.56 -3.00
N GLU A 85 34.66 -3.79 -2.11
CA GLU A 85 33.42 -4.17 -1.43
C GLU A 85 32.28 -3.29 -1.94
N ILE A 86 31.18 -3.95 -2.33
CA ILE A 86 29.92 -3.29 -2.67
C ILE A 86 29.05 -3.24 -1.42
N GLU A 87 28.59 -2.05 -1.06
CA GLU A 87 27.77 -1.82 0.11
C GLU A 87 26.29 -1.67 -0.29
N ILE A 88 25.39 -2.20 0.56
CA ILE A 88 23.94 -1.98 0.43
C ILE A 88 23.38 -1.30 1.68
N THR A 89 22.61 -0.24 1.48
CA THR A 89 21.91 0.51 2.54
C THR A 89 20.41 0.54 2.26
N PRO A 90 19.55 0.20 3.22
CA PRO A 90 19.87 -0.35 4.53
C PRO A 90 20.42 -1.78 4.42
N ALA A 91 21.28 -2.19 5.36
CA ALA A 91 21.84 -3.54 5.37
C ALA A 91 20.74 -4.62 5.58
N SER A 92 19.69 -4.30 6.34
CA SER A 92 18.54 -5.18 6.58
C SER A 92 17.24 -4.47 6.28
N TYR A 93 16.26 -5.21 5.75
CA TYR A 93 14.93 -4.69 5.48
C TYR A 93 14.11 -4.55 6.77
N ASN A 94 13.39 -3.44 6.89
CA ASN A 94 12.35 -3.23 7.89
C ASN A 94 11.09 -2.75 7.18
N ALA A 95 9.96 -3.43 7.40
CA ALA A 95 8.68 -3.07 6.78
C ALA A 95 8.24 -1.63 7.11
N GLY A 96 8.62 -1.10 8.27
CA GLY A 96 8.34 0.29 8.65
C GLY A 96 9.04 1.33 7.78
N LEU A 97 10.05 0.94 6.99
CA LEU A 97 10.68 1.86 6.03
C LEU A 97 9.74 2.23 4.88
N LEU A 98 8.86 1.31 4.48
CA LEU A 98 7.87 1.59 3.45
C LEU A 98 6.75 2.51 3.97
N ASP A 99 6.53 2.51 5.28
CA ASP A 99 5.56 3.37 5.96
C ASP A 99 6.10 4.80 6.19
N SER A 100 7.38 5.05 5.88
CA SER A 100 7.98 6.38 5.93
C SER A 100 7.31 7.34 4.94
N PRO A 101 7.15 8.64 5.26
CA PRO A 101 6.68 9.66 4.31
C PRO A 101 7.54 9.75 3.04
N SER A 102 8.82 9.41 3.14
CA SER A 102 9.76 9.36 2.02
C SER A 102 9.68 8.06 1.19
N GLY A 103 8.95 7.06 1.68
CA GLY A 103 8.97 5.69 1.17
C GLY A 103 10.28 4.95 1.47
N LEU A 104 10.49 3.83 0.79
CA LEU A 104 11.67 2.97 0.94
C LEU A 104 12.78 3.45 -0.01
N LEU A 105 13.97 3.68 0.54
CA LEU A 105 15.19 3.91 -0.25
C LEU A 105 16.17 2.76 -0.02
N ILE A 106 16.56 2.10 -1.11
CA ILE A 106 17.64 1.13 -1.14
C ILE A 106 18.76 1.73 -1.98
N GLN A 107 19.99 1.69 -1.48
CA GLN A 107 21.16 2.21 -2.16
C GLN A 107 22.23 1.13 -2.22
N ILE A 108 22.76 0.90 -3.42
CA ILE A 108 23.95 0.08 -3.67
C ILE A 108 25.10 1.05 -4.02
N ASN A 109 26.23 0.90 -3.36
CA ASN A 109 27.42 1.72 -3.59
C ASN A 109 28.63 0.83 -3.91
N ALA A 110 29.24 1.08 -5.07
CA ALA A 110 30.48 0.45 -5.51
C ALA A 110 31.54 1.53 -5.76
N SER A 111 32.32 1.88 -4.72
CA SER A 111 33.39 2.89 -4.80
C SER A 111 32.94 4.22 -5.43
N GLY A 112 31.80 4.76 -5.01
CA GLY A 112 31.27 6.04 -5.50
C GLY A 112 30.38 5.94 -6.75
N ARG A 113 30.18 4.72 -7.28
CA ARG A 113 29.14 4.39 -8.26
C ARG A 113 27.89 3.99 -7.50
N ILE A 114 26.82 4.74 -7.68
CA ILE A 114 25.61 4.63 -6.86
C ILE A 114 24.45 4.16 -7.73
N VAL A 115 23.76 3.11 -7.26
CA VAL A 115 22.42 2.73 -7.72
C VAL A 115 21.45 2.94 -6.57
N GLN A 116 20.37 3.69 -6.82
CA GLN A 116 19.32 3.98 -5.85
C GLN A 116 17.98 3.45 -6.34
N LEU A 117 17.34 2.60 -5.54
CA LEU A 117 15.97 2.15 -5.75
C LEU A 117 15.08 2.87 -4.73
N ALA A 118 14.23 3.77 -5.21
CA ALA A 118 13.29 4.52 -4.38
C ALA A 118 11.88 4.01 -4.66
N ILE A 119 11.21 3.46 -3.65
CA ILE A 119 9.78 3.17 -3.70
C ILE A 119 9.06 4.34 -3.05
N HIS A 120 8.09 4.93 -3.75
CA HIS A 120 7.30 6.04 -3.25
C HIS A 120 6.36 5.59 -2.11
N ALA A 121 5.75 6.57 -1.44
CA ALA A 121 4.73 6.31 -0.43
C ALA A 121 3.61 5.42 -1.00
N ARG A 122 3.08 4.54 -0.16
CA ARG A 122 2.04 3.56 -0.53
C ARG A 122 0.81 4.25 -1.10
N GLU A 123 0.32 3.74 -2.22
CA GLU A 123 -1.01 4.08 -2.71
C GLU A 123 -2.06 3.28 -1.90
N PRO A 124 -3.19 3.90 -1.50
CA PRO A 124 -4.21 3.23 -0.70
C PRO A 124 -5.01 2.19 -1.50
N GLU A 125 -4.89 2.21 -2.82
CA GLU A 125 -5.68 1.40 -3.75
C GLU A 125 -4.79 0.93 -4.91
N ILE A 126 -5.27 -0.08 -5.65
CA ILE A 126 -4.63 -0.54 -6.89
C ILE A 126 -4.80 0.56 -7.95
N SER A 127 -3.70 0.96 -8.59
CA SER A 127 -3.70 2.00 -9.60
C SER A 127 -3.27 1.50 -10.97
N SER A 128 -3.64 2.27 -11.99
CA SER A 128 -3.19 2.13 -13.37
C SER A 128 -2.93 3.51 -14.01
N GLU A 129 -2.68 4.54 -13.19
CA GLU A 129 -2.56 5.93 -13.65
C GLU A 129 -1.24 6.16 -14.40
N HIS A 130 -0.13 5.76 -13.79
CA HIS A 130 1.21 5.97 -14.34
C HIS A 130 1.73 4.80 -15.17
N PHE A 131 1.05 3.65 -15.09
CA PHE A 131 1.40 2.45 -15.82
C PHE A 131 0.15 1.63 -16.15
N ARG A 132 0.05 1.13 -17.39
CA ARG A 132 -1.17 0.46 -17.89
C ARG A 132 -1.46 -0.86 -17.18
N THR A 133 -0.44 -1.51 -16.64
CA THR A 133 -0.63 -2.75 -15.87
C THR A 133 -0.98 -2.37 -14.44
N PRO A 134 -2.06 -2.92 -13.85
CA PRO A 134 -2.43 -2.65 -12.47
C PRO A 134 -1.25 -2.87 -11.51
N TYR A 135 -0.99 -1.89 -10.65
CA TYR A 135 0.12 -1.90 -9.71
C TYR A 135 -0.30 -1.39 -8.34
N ILE A 136 0.52 -1.72 -7.34
CA ILE A 136 0.27 -1.35 -5.92
C ILE A 136 1.43 -0.58 -5.29
N LEU A 137 2.58 -0.55 -5.95
CA LEU A 137 3.72 0.28 -5.59
C LEU A 137 4.30 0.88 -6.87
N GLN A 138 4.76 2.11 -6.74
CA GLN A 138 5.54 2.81 -7.75
C GLN A 138 6.89 3.21 -7.15
N GLY A 139 7.91 3.21 -7.98
CA GLY A 139 9.22 3.72 -7.62
C GLY A 139 10.07 4.06 -8.83
N ALA A 140 11.35 4.28 -8.57
CA ALA A 140 12.33 4.51 -9.60
C ALA A 140 13.68 3.89 -9.22
N ILE A 141 14.40 3.43 -10.24
CA ILE A 141 15.81 3.05 -10.15
C ILE A 141 16.62 4.18 -10.77
N ARG A 142 17.54 4.74 -10.01
CA ARG A 142 18.47 5.79 -10.43
C ARG A 142 19.89 5.28 -10.37
N TRP A 143 20.72 5.69 -11.31
CA TRP A 143 22.13 5.35 -11.29
C TRP A 143 22.97 6.52 -11.75
N PHE A 144 24.07 6.75 -11.03
CA PHE A 144 24.98 7.85 -11.28
C PHE A 144 26.34 7.60 -10.62
N ASN A 145 27.33 8.33 -11.09
CA ASN A 145 28.67 8.45 -10.49
C ASN A 145 29.05 9.95 -10.50
N GLN A 146 30.28 10.27 -10.10
CA GLN A 146 30.76 11.66 -10.07
C GLN A 146 30.66 12.37 -11.42
N GLU A 147 30.98 11.70 -12.53
CA GLU A 147 30.91 12.26 -13.87
C GLU A 147 29.47 12.60 -14.28
N PHE A 148 28.53 11.70 -14.00
CA PHE A 148 27.10 11.96 -14.21
C PHE A 148 26.61 13.17 -13.41
N LEU A 149 27.05 13.32 -12.15
CA LEU A 149 26.66 14.45 -11.31
C LEU A 149 27.23 15.78 -11.82
N GLU A 150 28.47 15.79 -12.29
CA GLU A 150 29.10 16.98 -12.89
C GLU A 150 28.38 17.45 -14.15
N ARG A 151 27.81 16.50 -14.91
CA ARG A 151 26.99 16.77 -16.10
C ARG A 151 25.51 17.03 -15.80
N GLN A 152 25.11 16.92 -14.52
CA GLN A 152 23.70 16.99 -14.09
C GLN A 152 22.81 15.91 -14.74
N GLU A 153 23.38 14.74 -15.01
CA GLU A 153 22.73 13.62 -15.71
C GLU A 153 22.46 12.46 -14.74
N ILE A 154 21.38 12.54 -13.95
CA ILE A 154 20.91 11.36 -13.21
C ILE A 154 20.03 10.53 -14.13
N GLN A 155 20.50 9.32 -14.46
CA GLN A 155 19.66 8.37 -15.19
C GLN A 155 18.59 7.81 -14.26
N GLU A 156 17.37 7.66 -14.79
CA GLU A 156 16.23 7.18 -14.03
C GLU A 156 15.39 6.23 -14.88
N MET A 157 14.93 5.15 -14.26
CA MET A 157 13.95 4.22 -14.80
C MET A 157 12.80 4.02 -13.83
N GLN A 158 11.56 4.17 -14.29
CA GLN A 158 10.37 3.95 -13.45
C GLN A 158 10.13 2.46 -13.25
N ILE A 159 9.80 2.07 -12.02
CA ILE A 159 9.46 0.70 -11.63
C ILE A 159 8.11 0.63 -10.93
N PHE A 160 7.43 -0.50 -11.10
CA PHE A 160 6.09 -0.74 -10.59
C PHE A 160 6.00 -2.16 -10.05
N TYR A 161 5.37 -2.34 -8.89
CA TYR A 161 4.98 -3.68 -8.44
C TYR A 161 3.60 -4.00 -8.97
N CYS A 162 3.57 -4.76 -10.06
CA CYS A 162 2.34 -5.13 -10.76
C CYS A 162 1.70 -6.34 -10.09
N ILE A 163 0.37 -6.33 -9.99
CA ILE A 163 -0.38 -7.51 -9.55
C ILE A 163 -0.92 -8.25 -10.77
N ASP A 164 -0.69 -9.55 -10.80
CA ASP A 164 -1.27 -10.47 -11.78
C ASP A 164 -1.82 -11.73 -11.07
N SER A 165 -2.34 -12.67 -11.86
CA SER A 165 -2.89 -13.93 -11.34
C SER A 165 -1.85 -14.85 -10.69
N SER A 166 -0.56 -14.57 -10.86
CA SER A 166 0.55 -15.37 -10.32
C SER A 166 1.17 -14.82 -9.02
N GLY A 167 0.62 -13.71 -8.50
CA GLY A 167 1.07 -13.10 -7.25
C GLY A 167 1.67 -11.71 -7.45
N GLY A 168 2.11 -11.36 -8.65
CA GLY A 168 2.69 -10.05 -8.96
C GLY A 168 4.21 -10.02 -8.94
N SER A 169 4.78 -8.98 -9.58
CA SER A 169 6.21 -8.84 -9.81
C SER A 169 6.63 -7.38 -10.02
N TRP A 170 7.89 -7.07 -9.74
CA TRP A 170 8.49 -5.79 -10.09
C TRP A 170 8.76 -5.71 -11.60
N ARG A 171 8.32 -4.61 -12.22
CA ARG A 171 8.51 -4.33 -13.64
C ARG A 171 9.03 -2.93 -13.83
N TYR A 172 9.92 -2.75 -14.80
CA TYR A 172 10.35 -1.42 -15.23
C TYR A 172 9.64 -1.02 -16.53
N TYR A 173 9.50 0.28 -16.75
CA TYR A 173 8.98 0.84 -17.99
C TYR A 173 9.95 1.87 -18.55
N ASP A 174 10.48 1.58 -19.74
CA ASP A 174 11.32 2.53 -20.48
C ASP A 174 10.45 3.37 -21.42
N PRO A 175 10.25 4.67 -21.16
CA PRO A 175 9.43 5.53 -22.00
C PRO A 175 10.03 5.79 -23.38
N ARG A 176 11.36 5.66 -23.53
CA ARG A 176 12.07 5.93 -24.80
C ARG A 176 11.84 4.79 -25.78
N THR A 177 11.91 3.56 -25.30
CA THR A 177 11.74 2.35 -26.13
C THR A 177 10.35 1.72 -26.03
N ARG A 178 9.51 2.21 -25.11
CA ARG A 178 8.22 1.62 -24.69
C ARG A 178 8.34 0.16 -24.26
N LYS A 179 9.53 -0.27 -23.86
CA LYS A 179 9.77 -1.62 -23.36
C LYS A 179 9.33 -1.75 -21.91
N THR A 180 8.84 -2.93 -21.59
CA THR A 180 8.52 -3.34 -20.22
C THR A 180 9.10 -4.72 -20.00
N ALA A 181 9.86 -4.90 -18.93
CA ALA A 181 10.31 -6.22 -18.49
C ALA A 181 10.38 -6.28 -16.97
N THR A 182 10.79 -7.42 -16.43
CA THR A 182 10.96 -7.67 -15.00
C THR A 182 12.16 -6.92 -14.45
N VAL A 183 12.09 -6.54 -13.18
CA VAL A 183 13.26 -6.11 -12.41
C VAL A 183 13.80 -7.36 -11.72
N ASP A 184 14.83 -7.95 -12.30
CA ASP A 184 15.54 -9.13 -11.81
C ASP A 184 17.02 -8.83 -11.51
N GLU A 185 17.76 -9.84 -11.07
CA GLU A 185 19.20 -9.71 -10.78
C GLU A 185 19.98 -9.26 -12.03
N ASP A 186 19.67 -9.83 -13.20
CA ASP A 186 20.30 -9.48 -14.48
C ASP A 186 20.06 -8.01 -14.84
N TYR A 187 18.83 -7.51 -14.63
CA TYR A 187 18.52 -6.10 -14.85
C TYR A 187 19.34 -5.18 -13.95
N ILE A 188 19.43 -5.46 -12.64
CA ILE A 188 20.20 -4.61 -11.72
C ILE A 188 21.71 -4.71 -12.02
N ALA A 189 22.22 -5.89 -12.37
CA ALA A 189 23.59 -6.06 -12.83
C ALA A 189 23.87 -5.23 -14.09
N GLY A 190 22.94 -5.21 -15.05
CA GLY A 190 23.03 -4.36 -16.25
C GLY A 190 22.96 -2.87 -15.97
N VAL A 191 22.32 -2.44 -14.87
CA VAL A 191 22.36 -1.05 -14.40
C VAL A 191 23.73 -0.73 -13.78
N LEU A 192 24.30 -1.64 -12.99
CA LEU A 192 25.64 -1.47 -12.42
C LEU A 192 26.72 -1.41 -13.51
N ASP A 193 26.60 -2.22 -14.56
CA ASP A 193 27.53 -2.24 -15.70
C ASP A 193 27.58 -0.88 -16.42
N GLN A 194 26.48 -0.14 -16.47
CA GLN A 194 26.44 1.21 -17.07
C GLN A 194 27.21 2.27 -16.26
N LEU A 195 27.65 1.95 -15.03
CA LEU A 195 28.42 2.87 -14.18
C LEU A 195 29.93 2.65 -14.25
N LEU A 196 30.37 1.55 -14.89
CA LEU A 196 31.78 1.17 -15.00
C LEU A 196 32.53 2.02 -16.03
#